data_AF-A0A3D4QFD4-F1
#
_entry.id   AF-A0A3D4QFD4-F1
#
_cell.length_a   1.000
_cell.length_b   1.000
_cell.length_c   1.000
_cell.angle_alpha   90.00
_cell.angle_beta   90.00
_cell.angle_gamma   90.00
#
_symmetry.space_group_name_H-M   'P 1'
#
loop_
_entity.id
_entity.type
_entity.pdbx_description
1 polymer ?
#
loop_
_entity_poly.entity_id
_entity_poly.type
_entity_poly.pdbx_seq_one_letter_code
_entity_poly.pdbx_strand_id
1 'polypeptide(L)'
;MSDISAICVFCGSRTGSDPAYENAARTLGRLMAEKGIRLVYGGGHVGLMGVVADAVLDAGGQVTGVIPDFLRRREVGRDDLTDLVITDSMHSR
;
A
#
# COMPACT_ATOMS: atom_id res chain seq x y z
N MET A 1 13.71 21.01 -9.73
CA MET A 1 13.15 20.33 -8.55
C MET A 1 13.07 18.87 -8.90
N SER A 2 13.51 17.96 -8.02
CA SER A 2 13.36 16.53 -8.27
C SER A 2 11.90 16.15 -8.04
N ASP A 3 11.25 15.58 -9.05
CA ASP A 3 9.88 15.09 -8.93
C ASP A 3 9.87 13.83 -8.05
N ILE A 4 8.91 13.77 -7.12
CA ILE A 4 8.71 12.59 -6.26
C ILE A 4 8.10 11.48 -7.11
N SER A 5 8.82 10.38 -7.30
CA SER A 5 8.34 9.24 -8.10
C SER A 5 7.66 8.14 -7.28
N ALA A 6 7.96 8.04 -5.98
CA ALA A 6 7.40 7.04 -5.08
C ALA A 6 7.33 7.53 -3.63
N ILE A 7 6.33 7.06 -2.89
CA ILE A 7 6.17 7.31 -1.44
C ILE A 7 5.96 5.99 -0.72
N CYS A 8 6.74 5.76 0.34
CA CYS A 8 6.53 4.65 1.26
C CYS A 8 5.52 5.04 2.35
N VAL A 9 4.43 4.26 2.49
CA VAL A 9 3.36 4.53 3.46
C VAL A 9 3.32 3.46 4.53
N PHE A 10 3.49 3.88 5.79
CA PHE A 10 3.23 3.06 6.96
C PHE A 10 1.82 3.34 7.48
N CYS A 11 0.96 2.33 7.48
CA CYS A 11 -0.39 2.42 8.00
C CYS A 11 -0.83 1.11 8.65
N GLY A 12 -1.88 1.17 9.47
CA GLY A 12 -2.33 0.04 10.27
C GLY A 12 -3.04 -1.04 9.45
N SER A 13 -2.87 -2.30 9.88
CA SER A 13 -3.61 -3.46 9.39
C SER A 13 -5.08 -3.51 9.86
N ARG A 14 -5.53 -2.49 10.58
CA ARG A 14 -6.92 -2.26 10.99
C ARG A 14 -7.35 -0.88 10.49
N THR A 15 -8.61 -0.73 10.10
CA THR A 15 -9.20 0.55 9.66
C THR A 15 -9.34 1.57 10.80
N GLY A 16 -9.44 1.08 12.05
CA GLY A 16 -9.76 1.91 13.21
C GLY A 16 -11.28 2.09 13.36
N SER A 17 -11.68 2.88 14.35
CA SER A 17 -13.10 3.16 14.65
C SER A 17 -13.61 4.47 14.06
N ASP A 18 -12.72 5.37 13.64
CA ASP A 18 -13.07 6.64 13.04
C ASP A 18 -13.02 6.55 11.50
N PRO A 19 -14.13 6.79 10.79
CA PRO A 19 -14.17 6.82 9.33
C PRO A 19 -13.19 7.81 8.69
N ALA A 20 -12.72 8.82 9.44
CA ALA A 20 -11.74 9.78 8.95
C ALA A 20 -10.43 9.13 8.51
N TYR A 21 -10.00 8.03 9.16
CA TYR A 21 -8.77 7.32 8.78
C TYR A 21 -8.89 6.67 7.40
N GLU A 22 -10.03 6.03 7.15
CA GLU A 22 -10.30 5.42 5.86
C GLU A 22 -10.40 6.47 4.75
N ASN A 23 -11.12 7.57 5.01
CA ASN A 23 -11.25 8.68 4.07
C ASN A 23 -9.89 9.33 3.74
N ALA A 24 -9.02 9.48 4.73
CA ALA A 24 -7.66 10.00 4.54
C ALA A 24 -6.82 9.04 3.68
N ALA A 25 -6.87 7.73 3.95
CA ALA A 25 -6.15 6.73 3.16
C ALA A 25 -6.63 6.69 1.70
N ARG A 26 -7.94 6.75 1.46
CA ARG A 26 -8.52 6.83 0.10
C ARG A 26 -8.07 8.10 -0.63
N THR A 27 -8.15 9.25 0.06
CA THR A 27 -7.76 10.54 -0.52
C THR A 27 -6.28 10.56 -0.90
N LEU A 28 -5.42 10.06 -0.02
CA LEU A 28 -3.99 9.95 -0.27
C LEU A 28 -3.72 9.07 -1.50
N GLY A 29 -4.29 7.86 -1.55
CA GLY A 29 -4.05 6.93 -2.65
C GLY A 29 -4.44 7.49 -4.01
N ARG A 30 -5.62 8.12 -4.09
CA ARG A 30 -6.07 8.78 -5.32
C ARG A 30 -5.12 9.90 -5.76
N LEU A 31 -4.71 10.77 -4.83
CA LEU A 31 -3.79 11.88 -5.13
C LEU A 31 -2.42 11.39 -5.59
N MET A 32 -1.93 10.27 -5.06
CA MET A 32 -0.68 9.65 -5.51
C MET A 32 -0.80 9.20 -6.96
N ALA A 33 -1.87 8.47 -7.31
CA ALA A 33 -2.12 8.03 -8.67
C ALA A 33 -2.25 9.20 -9.66
N GLU A 34 -3.06 10.22 -9.32
CA GLU A 34 -3.25 11.43 -10.15
C GLU A 34 -1.94 12.18 -10.42
N LYS A 35 -0.99 12.11 -9.47
CA LYS A 35 0.33 12.75 -9.59
C LYS A 35 1.40 11.83 -10.22
N GLY A 36 1.05 10.61 -10.61
CA GLY A 36 2.01 9.64 -11.12
C GLY A 36 3.01 9.15 -10.07
N ILE A 37 2.65 9.22 -8.79
CA ILE A 37 3.48 8.80 -7.66
C ILE A 37 3.13 7.36 -7.30
N ARG A 38 4.13 6.47 -7.32
CA ARG A 38 3.97 5.07 -6.91
C ARG A 38 3.81 4.93 -5.39
N LEU A 39 2.90 4.06 -4.96
CA LEU A 39 2.82 3.62 -3.58
C LEU A 39 3.81 2.49 -3.31
N VAL A 40 4.59 2.61 -2.24
CA VAL A 40 5.36 1.52 -1.65
C VAL A 40 4.81 1.25 -0.25
N TYR A 41 4.53 0.00 0.10
CA TYR A 41 3.96 -0.34 1.41
C TYR A 41 4.21 -1.81 1.79
N GLY A 42 3.60 -2.25 2.90
CA GLY A 42 3.81 -3.57 3.48
C GLY A 42 3.21 -4.79 2.77
N GLY A 43 2.56 -4.64 1.61
CA GLY A 43 2.05 -5.77 0.81
C GLY A 43 0.80 -6.50 1.34
N GLY A 44 0.26 -6.11 2.50
CA GLY A 44 -0.98 -6.67 3.05
C GLY A 44 -2.26 -6.05 2.47
N HIS A 45 -3.38 -6.77 2.52
CA HIS A 45 -4.67 -6.30 1.97
C HIS A 45 -5.68 -5.79 3.03
N VAL A 46 -5.33 -5.84 4.31
CA VAL A 46 -6.27 -5.55 5.39
C VAL A 46 -6.13 -4.15 5.96
N GLY A 47 -7.22 -3.61 6.52
CA GLY A 47 -7.20 -2.32 7.21
C GLY A 47 -6.89 -1.15 6.28
N LEU A 48 -6.16 -0.15 6.80
CA LEU A 48 -5.78 1.03 6.04
C LEU A 48 -4.80 0.71 4.91
N MET A 49 -4.00 -0.35 5.07
CA MET A 49 -3.09 -0.84 4.03
C MET A 49 -3.83 -1.25 2.77
N GLY A 50 -4.93 -2.00 2.91
CA GLY A 50 -5.82 -2.31 1.78
C GLY A 50 -6.43 -1.05 1.19
N VAL A 51 -7.00 -0.19 2.04
CA VAL A 51 -7.69 1.03 1.60
C VAL A 51 -6.81 1.94 0.74
N VAL A 52 -5.56 2.19 1.14
CA VAL A 52 -4.65 3.05 0.36
C VAL A 52 -4.21 2.37 -0.93
N ALA A 53 -3.94 1.07 -0.91
CA ALA A 53 -3.56 0.31 -2.11
C ALA A 53 -4.69 0.27 -3.14
N ASP A 54 -5.91 -0.02 -2.69
CA ASP A 54 -7.12 -0.02 -3.51
C ASP A 54 -7.33 1.35 -4.16
N ALA A 55 -7.24 2.43 -3.38
CA ALA A 55 -7.43 3.78 -3.90
C ALA A 55 -6.38 4.21 -4.94
N VAL A 56 -5.14 3.70 -4.85
CA VAL A 56 -4.11 3.93 -5.88
C VAL A 56 -4.46 3.15 -7.15
N LEU A 57 -4.78 1.86 -7.03
CA LEU A 57 -5.07 0.99 -8.17
C LEU A 57 -6.35 1.40 -8.90
N ASP A 58 -7.42 1.72 -8.17
CA ASP A 58 -8.70 2.18 -8.71
C ASP A 58 -8.55 3.50 -9.50
N ALA A 59 -7.57 4.32 -9.13
CA ALA A 59 -7.22 5.56 -9.82
C ALA A 59 -6.19 5.36 -10.96
N GLY A 60 -5.81 4.12 -11.28
CA GLY A 60 -4.86 3.77 -12.35
C GLY A 60 -3.39 3.98 -11.99
N GLY A 61 -3.07 4.14 -10.71
CA GLY A 61 -1.71 4.29 -10.20
C GLY A 61 -0.97 2.97 -10.06
N GLN A 62 0.25 3.03 -9.51
CA GLN A 62 1.11 1.87 -9.32
C GLN A 62 1.36 1.59 -7.84
N VAL A 63 1.36 0.31 -7.46
CA VAL A 63 1.60 -0.15 -6.08
C VAL A 63 2.68 -1.23 -6.04
N THR A 64 3.69 -1.03 -5.19
CA THR A 64 4.70 -2.02 -4.82
C THR A 64 4.50 -2.46 -3.37
N GLY A 65 4.18 -3.74 -3.16
CA GLY A 65 4.17 -4.36 -1.84
C GLY A 65 5.53 -4.94 -1.47
N VAL A 66 5.95 -4.80 -0.21
CA VAL A 66 7.15 -5.46 0.34
C VAL A 66 6.73 -6.30 1.54
N ILE A 67 6.81 -7.63 1.42
CA ILE A 67 6.31 -8.56 2.43
C ILE A 67 7.24 -9.77 2.61
N PRO A 68 7.54 -10.18 3.86
CA PRO A 68 8.27 -11.42 4.10
C PRO A 68 7.45 -12.64 3.67
N ASP A 69 8.08 -13.68 3.15
CA ASP A 69 7.36 -14.87 2.64
C ASP A 69 6.47 -15.53 3.71
N PHE A 70 6.90 -15.51 4.98
CA PHE A 70 6.11 -16.08 6.08
C PHE A 70 4.84 -15.26 6.41
N LEU A 71 4.81 -13.95 6.09
CA LEU A 71 3.61 -13.11 6.25
C LEU A 71 2.71 -13.14 5.02
N ARG A 72 3.24 -13.41 3.83
CA ARG A 72 2.47 -13.50 2.59
C ARG A 72 1.26 -14.44 2.72
N ARG A 73 1.45 -15.59 3.39
CA ARG A 73 0.39 -16.58 3.61
C ARG A 73 -0.67 -16.14 4.63
N ARG A 74 -0.34 -15.18 5.50
CA ARG A 74 -1.16 -14.78 6.64
C ARG A 74 -1.88 -13.45 6.41
N GLU A 75 -1.27 -12.53 5.68
CA GLU A 75 -1.80 -11.17 5.46
C GLU A 75 -2.58 -11.01 4.15
N VAL A 76 -2.94 -12.14 3.50
CA VAL A 76 -3.69 -12.17 2.24
C VAL A 76 -3.01 -11.26 1.21
N GLY A 77 -1.81 -11.66 0.77
CA GLY A 77 -1.11 -10.93 -0.28
C GLY A 77 -2.04 -10.72 -1.48
N ARG A 78 -2.15 -9.47 -1.94
CA ARG A 78 -2.92 -9.13 -3.14
C ARG A 78 -2.15 -9.63 -4.37
N ASP A 79 -2.80 -10.45 -5.19
CA ASP A 79 -2.24 -10.90 -6.48
C ASP A 79 -2.38 -9.84 -7.59
N ASP A 80 -3.13 -8.77 -7.34
CA ASP A 80 -3.40 -7.67 -8.28
C ASP A 80 -2.53 -6.43 -8.04
N LEU A 81 -1.50 -6.53 -7.19
CA LEU A 81 -0.49 -5.48 -7.05
C LEU A 81 0.30 -5.33 -8.34
N THR A 82 0.73 -4.10 -8.64
CA THR A 82 1.60 -3.83 -9.79
C THR A 82 2.96 -4.54 -9.64
N ASP A 83 3.47 -4.62 -8.41
CA ASP A 83 4.71 -5.29 -8.07
C ASP A 83 4.67 -5.81 -6.63
N LEU A 84 5.32 -6.94 -6.37
CA LEU A 84 5.41 -7.57 -5.05
C LEU A 84 6.83 -8.08 -4.81
N VAL A 85 7.51 -7.45 -3.85
CA VAL A 85 8.84 -7.85 -3.39
C VAL A 85 8.70 -8.76 -2.18
N ILE A 86 9.16 -10.01 -2.35
CA ILE A 86 9.18 -11.00 -1.27
C ILE A 86 10.55 -10.98 -0.60
N THR A 87 10.56 -10.87 0.73
CA THR A 87 11.78 -10.83 1.54
C THR A 87 11.89 -12.04 2.48
N ASP A 88 13.07 -12.32 3.01
CA ASP A 88 13.32 -13.47 3.90
C ASP A 88 12.99 -13.17 5.37
N SER A 89 12.97 -11.89 5.75
CA SER A 89 12.81 -11.46 7.14
C SER A 89 12.15 -10.08 7.25
N MET A 90 11.69 -9.74 8.46
CA MET A 90 11.20 -8.38 8.76
C MET A 90 12.31 -7.33 8.70
N HIS A 91 13.58 -7.71 8.85
CA HIS A 91 14.69 -6.77 8.80
C HIS A 91 15.06 -6.40 7.36
N SER A 92 14.95 -7.35 6.45
CA SER A 92 15.13 -7.14 5.01
C SER A 92 13.93 -6.45 4.34
N ARG A 93 12.79 -6.35 5.03
CA ARG A 93 11.57 -5.68 4.57
C ARG A 93 11.70 -4.16 4.70
#